data_AF-A0A0P0I1Z1-F1
#
_entry.id   AF-A0A0P0I1Z1-F1
#
_cell.length_a   1.000
_cell.length_b   1.000
_cell.length_c   1.000
_cell.angle_alpha   90.00
_cell.angle_beta   90.00
_cell.angle_gamma   90.00
#
_symmetry.space_group_name_H-M   'P 1'
#
loop_
_entity.id
_entity.type
_entity.pdbx_description
1 polymer ?
#
loop_
_entity_poly.entity_id
_entity_poly.type
_entity_poly.pdbx_seq_one_letter_code
_entity_poly.pdbx_strand_id
1 'polypeptide(L)'
;MTDLVKDAAFVLNIELHYLPPYSPNLNPIERLWKVMNEKSRNNVYFKRKRDFKAAIDQFFAVTLPEIAGSLTSRINDNFQVLKPASSS
;
A
#
# COMPACT_ATOMS: atom_id res chain seq x y z
N MET A 1 -18.00 -14.82 -19.54
CA MET A 1 -17.39 -13.49 -19.40
C MET A 1 -15.99 -13.73 -18.89
N THR A 2 -14.99 -13.66 -19.77
CA THR A 2 -13.58 -13.93 -19.46
C THR A 2 -13.08 -12.85 -18.53
N ASP A 3 -12.57 -13.28 -17.38
CA ASP A 3 -12.07 -12.38 -16.36
C ASP A 3 -10.60 -12.14 -16.70
N LEU A 4 -10.35 -11.22 -17.66
CA LEU A 4 -9.06 -10.99 -18.32
C LEU A 4 -7.88 -10.89 -17.34
N VAL A 5 -8.13 -10.38 -16.13
CA VAL A 5 -7.14 -10.27 -15.06
C VAL A 5 -6.79 -11.64 -14.48
N LYS A 6 -7.78 -12.50 -14.22
CA LYS A 6 -7.56 -13.87 -13.72
C LYS A 6 -6.89 -14.74 -14.78
N ASP A 7 -7.28 -14.59 -16.04
CA ASP A 7 -6.68 -15.31 -17.15
C ASP A 7 -5.19 -14.93 -17.30
N ALA A 8 -4.88 -13.63 -17.24
CA ALA A 8 -3.50 -13.15 -17.27
C ALA A 8 -2.69 -13.64 -16.06
N ALA A 9 -3.27 -13.62 -14.85
CA ALA A 9 -2.62 -14.12 -13.65
C ALA A 9 -2.29 -15.62 -13.77
N PHE A 10 -3.22 -16.43 -14.31
CA PHE A 10 -3.00 -17.84 -14.58
C PHE A 10 -1.86 -18.07 -15.57
N VAL A 11 -1.85 -17.35 -16.70
CA VAL A 11 -0.79 -17.47 -17.72
C VAL A 11 0.58 -17.05 -17.19
N LEU A 12 0.62 -16.03 -16.33
CA LEU A 12 1.86 -15.53 -15.71
C LEU A 12 2.27 -16.28 -14.44
N ASN A 13 1.52 -17.31 -14.05
CA ASN A 13 1.72 -18.07 -12.81
C ASN A 13 1.77 -17.18 -11.55
N ILE A 14 0.83 -16.23 -11.47
CA ILE A 14 0.64 -15.32 -10.33
C ILE A 14 -0.52 -15.83 -9.48
N GLU A 15 -0.27 -16.05 -8.19
CA GLU A 15 -1.31 -16.41 -7.23
C GLU A 15 -2.10 -15.16 -6.78
N LEU A 16 -3.44 -15.25 -6.85
CA LEU A 16 -4.34 -14.16 -6.44
C LEU A 16 -4.84 -14.41 -5.01
N HIS A 17 -4.41 -13.55 -4.08
CA HIS A 17 -4.94 -13.52 -2.71
C HIS A 17 -6.13 -12.56 -2.61
N TYR A 18 -7.31 -13.10 -2.31
CA TYR A 18 -8.53 -12.30 -2.13
C TYR A 18 -8.65 -11.83 -0.68
N LEU A 19 -8.87 -10.53 -0.49
CA LEU A 19 -9.13 -9.96 0.81
C LEU A 19 -10.64 -9.86 1.07
N PRO A 20 -11.09 -10.02 2.33
CA PRO A 20 -12.48 -9.77 2.68
C PRO A 20 -12.85 -8.30 2.43
N PRO A 21 -14.13 -8.01 2.13
CA PRO A 21 -14.59 -6.66 1.87
C PRO A 21 -14.30 -5.74 3.08
N TYR A 22 -14.03 -4.46 2.79
CA TYR A 22 -13.79 -3.41 3.80
C TYR A 22 -12.69 -3.73 4.82
N SER A 23 -11.63 -4.44 4.40
CA SER A 23 -10.52 -4.84 5.28
C SER A 23 -9.19 -4.14 4.94
N PRO A 24 -9.14 -2.79 5.00
CA PRO A 24 -7.95 -2.01 4.66
C PRO A 24 -6.72 -2.39 5.50
N ASN A 25 -6.96 -2.77 6.76
CA ASN A 25 -5.91 -3.21 7.68
C ASN A 25 -5.18 -4.48 7.22
N LEU A 26 -5.85 -5.29 6.38
CA LEU A 26 -5.33 -6.53 5.78
C LEU A 26 -4.57 -6.30 4.48
N ASN A 27 -4.51 -5.06 3.99
CA ASN A 27 -3.88 -4.72 2.72
C ASN A 27 -2.51 -4.07 2.95
N PRO A 28 -1.39 -4.77 2.73
CA PRO A 28 -0.05 -4.23 2.95
C PRO A 28 0.22 -2.96 2.13
N ILE A 29 -0.41 -2.82 0.96
CA ILE A 29 -0.23 -1.63 0.11
C ILE A 29 -0.74 -0.36 0.78
N GLU A 30 -1.79 -0.44 1.60
CA GLU A 30 -2.32 0.71 2.31
C GLU A 30 -1.37 1.18 3.42
N ARG A 31 -0.69 0.22 4.08
CA ARG A 31 0.37 0.54 5.05
C ARG A 31 1.55 1.24 4.37
N LEU A 32 1.93 0.78 3.18
CA LEU A 32 2.96 1.44 2.36
C LEU A 32 2.53 2.85 1.95
N TRP A 33 1.28 3.04 1.50
CA TRP A 33 0.75 4.35 1.14
C TRP A 33 0.73 5.32 2.33
N LYS A 34 0.43 4.82 3.53
CA LYS A 34 0.51 5.62 4.77
C LYS A 34 1.93 6.13 5.01
N VAL A 35 2.94 5.27 4.89
CA VAL A 35 4.36 5.65 5.04
C VAL A 35 4.78 6.64 3.96
N MET A 36 4.40 6.41 2.70
CA MET A 36 4.65 7.31 1.59
C MET A 36 4.06 8.70 1.86
N ASN A 37 2.83 8.76 2.38
CA ASN A 37 2.17 10.01 2.72
C ASN A 37 2.90 10.73 3.87
N GLU A 38 3.27 9.98 4.93
CA GLU A 38 4.05 10.49 6.07
C GLU A 38 5.39 11.11 5.63
N LYS A 39 6.08 10.53 4.65
CA LYS A 39 7.42 10.94 4.23
C LYS A 39 7.46 11.96 3.10
N SER A 40 6.48 11.93 2.18
CA SER A 40 6.57 12.66 0.92
C SER A 40 5.48 13.72 0.74
N ARG A 41 4.36 13.61 1.46
CA ARG A 41 3.19 14.46 1.25
C ARG A 41 2.76 15.25 2.48
N ASN A 42 3.06 14.77 3.68
CA ASN A 42 2.68 15.46 4.91
C ASN A 42 3.25 16.89 4.91
N ASN A 43 2.36 17.87 5.04
CA ASN A 43 2.69 19.30 5.08
C ASN A 43 3.38 19.85 3.81
N VAL A 44 3.26 19.17 2.67
CA VAL A 44 3.82 19.62 1.38
C VAL A 44 2.69 19.88 0.38
N TYR A 45 2.63 21.11 -0.12
CA TYR A 45 1.73 21.48 -1.23
C TYR A 45 2.46 21.40 -2.56
N PHE A 46 1.93 20.59 -3.48
CA PHE A 46 2.45 20.48 -4.85
C PHE A 46 1.64 21.33 -5.80
N LYS A 47 2.28 22.37 -6.36
CA LYS A 47 1.63 23.29 -7.32
C LYS A 47 1.37 22.63 -8.68
N ARG A 48 2.20 21.65 -9.09
CA ARG A 48 2.09 20.97 -10.38
C ARG A 48 2.08 19.46 -10.21
N LYS A 49 1.32 18.77 -11.06
CA LYS A 49 1.28 17.30 -11.12
C LYS A 49 2.67 16.66 -11.27
N ARG A 50 3.57 17.31 -12.02
CA ARG A 50 4.95 16.82 -12.23
C ARG A 50 5.75 16.79 -10.92
N ASP A 51 5.55 17.79 -10.07
CA ASP A 51 6.31 17.92 -8.82
C ASP A 51 5.81 16.87 -7.82
N PHE A 52 4.49 16.62 -7.81
CA PHE A 52 3.90 15.50 -7.09
C PHE A 52 4.47 14.15 -7.57
N LYS A 53 4.47 13.89 -8.88
CA LYS A 53 5.01 12.64 -9.43
C LYS A 53 6.48 12.46 -9.04
N ALA A 54 7.30 13.49 -9.18
CA ALA A 54 8.71 13.45 -8.85
C ALA A 54 8.96 13.10 -7.36
N ALA A 55 8.15 13.65 -6.44
CA ALA A 55 8.24 13.31 -5.03
C ALA A 55 7.89 11.85 -4.74
N ILE A 56 6.89 11.31 -5.44
CA ILE A 56 6.51 9.89 -5.33
C ILE A 56 7.60 8.99 -5.93
N ASP A 57 8.15 9.33 -7.09
CA ASP A 57 9.26 8.60 -7.71
C ASP A 57 10.48 8.58 -6.78
N GLN A 58 10.83 9.72 -6.19
CA GLN A 58 11.93 9.86 -5.22
C GLN A 58 11.71 8.99 -3.98
N PHE A 59 10.47 8.92 -3.48
CA PHE A 59 10.15 8.06 -2.35
C PHE A 59 10.47 6.60 -2.64
N PHE A 60 10.04 6.08 -3.80
CA PHE A 60 10.29 4.68 -4.16
C PHE A 60 11.76 4.40 -4.51
N ALA A 61 12.45 5.35 -5.14
CA ALA A 61 13.82 5.17 -5.60
C ALA A 61 14.86 5.31 -4.48
N VAL A 62 14.63 6.19 -3.50
CA VAL A 62 15.65 6.56 -2.50
C VAL A 62 15.13 6.33 -1.08
N THR A 63 14.03 6.98 -0.69
CA THR A 63 13.58 6.97 0.71
C THR A 63 13.16 5.58 1.17
N LEU A 64 12.42 4.83 0.35
CA LEU A 64 11.91 3.52 0.70
C LEU A 64 13.05 2.50 0.96
N PRO A 65 14.06 2.34 0.07
CA PRO A 65 15.23 1.52 0.36
C PRO A 65 15.95 1.88 1.65
N GLU A 66 16.15 3.18 1.92
CA GLU A 66 16.85 3.67 3.12
C GLU A 66 16.11 3.29 4.42
N ILE A 67 14.77 3.35 4.41
CA ILE A 67 13.96 3.05 5.59
C ILE A 67 13.44 1.61 5.61
N ALA A 68 13.68 0.80 4.56
CA ALA A 68 13.10 -0.53 4.40
C ALA A 68 13.35 -1.43 5.60
N GLY A 69 14.57 -1.42 6.16
CA GLY A 69 14.91 -2.18 7.36
C GLY A 69 14.02 -1.84 8.56
N SER A 70 13.68 -0.55 8.73
CA SER A 70 12.79 -0.08 9.80
C SER A 70 11.30 -0.38 9.55
N LEU A 71 10.93 -0.64 8.29
CA LEU A 71 9.54 -0.91 7.91
C LEU A 71 9.12 -2.37 8.08
N THR A 72 10.06 -3.29 8.30
CA THR A 72 9.78 -4.72 8.52
C THR A 72 8.80 -4.99 9.67
N SER A 73 8.74 -4.11 10.69
CA SER A 73 7.77 -4.19 11.79
C SER A 73 6.43 -3.51 11.49
N ARG A 74 6.40 -2.56 10.54
CA ARG A 74 5.20 -1.79 10.17
C ARG A 74 4.43 -2.42 9.00
N ILE A 75 5.15 -2.89 7.99
CA ILE A 75 4.63 -3.50 6.76
C ILE A 75 4.92 -5.01 6.86
N ASN A 76 4.09 -5.71 7.62
CA ASN A 76 4.15 -7.16 7.82
C ASN A 76 2.75 -7.76 7.81
N ASP A 77 2.70 -9.09 7.78
CA ASP A 77 1.46 -9.87 7.77
C ASP A 77 0.89 -10.09 9.17
N ASN A 78 1.40 -9.38 10.19
CA ASN A 78 0.80 -9.36 11.51
C ASN A 78 -0.40 -8.41 11.48
N PHE A 79 -1.54 -8.96 11.09
CA PHE A 79 -2.80 -8.26 11.02
C PHE A 79 -3.48 -8.23 12.38
N GLN A 80 -3.75 -7.03 12.92
CA GLN A 80 -4.56 -6.90 14.12
C GLN A 80 -6.02 -7.23 13.79
N VAL A 81 -6.60 -8.18 14.54
CA VAL A 81 -8.03 -8.43 14.51
C VAL A 81 -8.70 -7.35 15.36
N LEU A 82 -9.34 -6.38 14.70
CA LEU A 82 -10.11 -5.36 15.41
C LEU A 82 -11.39 -5.99 15.95
N LYS A 83 -11.67 -5.80 17.24
CA LYS A 83 -12.96 -6.18 17.81
C LYS A 83 -14.01 -5.21 17.25
N PRO A 84 -15.19 -5.70 16.81
CA PRO A 84 -16.27 -4.83 16.38
C PRO A 84 -16.64 -3.87 17.52
N ALA A 85 -16.87 -2.61 17.19
CA ALA A 85 -17.40 -1.66 18.15
C ALA A 85 -18.79 -2.13 18.58
N SER A 86 -19.06 -2.20 19.89
CA SER A 86 -20.41 -2.45 20.38
C SER A 86 -21.33 -1.37 19.84
N SER A 87 -22.31 -1.75 19.02
CA SER A 87 -23.42 -0.87 18.69
C SER A 87 -24.24 -0.65 19.95
N SER A 88 -24.35 0.62 20.36
CA SER A 88 -25.32 1.07 21.37
C SER A 88 -26.73 1.11 20.79
#